data_AF-A0A920SJY1-F1
#
_entry.id   AF-A0A920SJY1-F1
#
_cell.length_a   1.000
_cell.length_b   1.000
_cell.length_c   1.000
_cell.angle_alpha   90.00
_cell.angle_beta   90.00
_cell.angle_gamma   90.00
#
_symmetry.space_group_name_H-M   'P 1'
#
loop_
_entity.id
_entity.type
_entity.pdbx_description
1 polymer ?
#
loop_
_entity_poly.entity_id
_entity_poly.type
_entity_poly.pdbx_seq_one_letter_code
_entity_poly.pdbx_strand_id
1 'polypeptide(L)'
;MGATPVRLGQEFSGYAAQVTKGIYRVRLLRQNLKSSLWVALQLEPGSILILIFRKKGISRIADATGIAFREADDHFEAQGAKDAAVSLSGALNTVATSLMKIADDIRWLGSGPTSGSKSCGCLQYSLVLRLCPVRLIP
;
A
#
# COMPACT_ATOMS: atom_id res chain seq x y z
N MET A 1 27.52 17.73 -6.81
CA MET A 1 27.36 17.85 -8.28
C MET A 1 26.22 18.84 -8.54
N GLY A 2 26.40 19.86 -9.39
CA GLY A 2 25.37 20.88 -9.64
C GLY A 2 24.34 20.39 -10.65
N ALA A 3 23.06 20.55 -10.35
CA ALA A 3 21.95 20.28 -11.26
C ALA A 3 21.37 21.58 -11.83
N THR A 4 20.66 21.50 -12.95
CA THR A 4 19.89 22.64 -13.49
C THR A 4 18.70 22.97 -12.56
N PRO A 5 18.36 24.26 -12.38
CA PRO A 5 17.30 24.65 -11.46
C PRO A 5 15.93 24.17 -11.95
N VAL A 6 15.15 23.58 -11.04
CA VAL A 6 13.75 23.17 -11.22
C VAL A 6 12.86 23.88 -10.20
N ARG A 7 11.59 24.07 -10.53
CA ARG A 7 10.63 24.67 -9.59
C ARG A 7 10.24 23.64 -8.54
N LEU A 8 10.09 24.07 -7.28
CA LEU A 8 9.61 23.22 -6.19
C LEU A 8 8.28 22.51 -6.53
N GLY A 9 7.37 23.20 -7.22
CA GLY A 9 6.12 22.60 -7.70
C GLY A 9 6.32 21.43 -8.67
N GLN A 10 7.39 21.42 -9.47
CA GLN A 10 7.74 20.31 -10.35
C GLN A 10 8.23 19.11 -9.54
N GLU A 11 9.02 19.32 -8.48
CA GLU A 11 9.45 18.24 -7.58
C GLU A 11 8.25 17.59 -6.86
N PHE A 12 7.36 18.40 -6.29
CA PHE A 12 6.15 17.91 -5.62
C PHE A 12 5.16 17.25 -6.59
N SER A 13 5.12 17.69 -7.85
CA SER A 13 4.34 17.00 -8.88
C SER A 13 4.84 15.57 -9.13
N GLY A 14 6.16 15.35 -9.01
CA GLY A 14 6.77 14.02 -9.06
C GLY A 14 6.30 13.12 -7.91
N TYR A 15 6.25 13.66 -6.68
CA TYR A 15 5.75 12.93 -5.50
C TYR A 15 4.27 12.56 -5.66
N ALA A 16 3.44 13.50 -6.11
CA ALA A 16 2.03 13.25 -6.37
C ALA A 16 1.83 12.14 -7.43
N ALA A 17 2.65 12.12 -8.47
CA ALA A 17 2.63 11.07 -9.48
C ALA A 17 3.06 9.70 -8.91
N GLN A 18 4.07 9.65 -8.03
CA GLN A 18 4.49 8.42 -7.36
C GLN A 18 3.35 7.83 -6.50
N VAL A 19 2.69 8.66 -5.70
CA VAL A 19 1.55 8.25 -4.86
C VAL A 19 0.38 7.77 -5.72
N THR A 20 0.02 8.52 -6.77
CA THR A 20 -1.07 8.16 -7.68
C THR A 20 -0.83 6.81 -8.35
N LYS A 21 0.39 6.57 -8.84
CA LYS A 21 0.79 5.27 -9.41
C LYS A 21 0.80 4.15 -8.36
N GLY A 22 1.20 4.46 -7.13
CA GLY A 22 1.14 3.52 -6.00
C GLY A 22 -0.28 3.02 -5.72
N ILE A 23 -1.24 3.95 -5.63
CA ILE A 23 -2.67 3.64 -5.45
C ILE A 23 -3.18 2.75 -6.59
N TYR A 24 -2.83 3.10 -7.83
CA TYR A 24 -3.24 2.32 -9.01
C TYR A 24 -2.75 0.86 -8.93
N ARG A 25 -1.47 0.64 -8.61
CA ARG A 25 -0.87 -0.70 -8.48
C ARG A 25 -1.61 -1.56 -7.45
N VAL A 26 -1.88 -1.00 -6.27
CA VAL A 26 -2.60 -1.73 -5.21
C VAL A 26 -4.04 -2.03 -5.62
N ARG A 27 -4.72 -1.08 -6.27
CA ARG A 27 -6.09 -1.28 -6.76
C ARG A 27 -6.20 -2.38 -7.82
N LEU A 28 -5.20 -2.50 -8.69
CA LEU A 28 -5.17 -3.55 -9.71
C LEU A 28 -5.20 -4.95 -9.10
N LEU A 29 -4.49 -5.14 -7.98
CA LEU A 29 -4.40 -6.43 -7.28
C LEU A 29 -5.65 -6.76 -6.43
N ARG A 30 -6.56 -5.80 -6.25
CA ARG A 30 -7.79 -6.00 -5.45
C ARG A 30 -8.65 -7.13 -5.97
N GLN A 31 -8.66 -7.38 -7.28
CA GLN A 31 -9.45 -8.47 -7.87
C GLN A 31 -8.88 -9.85 -7.52
N ASN A 32 -7.55 -9.98 -7.49
CA ASN A 32 -6.87 -11.24 -7.19
C ASN A 32 -7.08 -11.66 -5.72
N LEU A 33 -7.19 -10.68 -4.81
CA LEU A 33 -7.43 -10.91 -3.38
C LEU A 33 -8.87 -11.31 -3.04
N LYS A 34 -9.83 -11.04 -3.94
CA LYS A 34 -11.26 -11.37 -3.74
C LYS A 34 -11.58 -12.82 -4.08
N SER A 35 -10.59 -13.59 -4.51
CA SER A 35 -10.72 -15.04 -4.72
C SER A 35 -10.76 -15.74 -3.36
N SER A 36 -11.88 -16.39 -3.03
CA SER A 36 -12.04 -17.13 -1.78
C SER A 36 -11.59 -18.57 -1.95
N LEU A 37 -10.64 -19.03 -1.12
CA LEU A 37 -10.36 -20.45 -0.94
C LEU A 37 -11.56 -21.09 -0.21
N TRP A 38 -12.15 -22.15 -0.78
CA TRP A 38 -13.04 -22.99 -0.01
C TRP A 38 -13.07 -24.43 -0.52
N VAL A 39 -12.25 -25.30 0.08
CA VAL A 39 -12.58 -26.73 0.22
C VAL A 39 -11.97 -27.27 1.51
N ALA A 40 -12.80 -27.60 2.50
CA ALA A 40 -12.40 -28.41 3.66
C ALA A 40 -13.49 -29.43 4.05
N LEU A 41 -14.29 -29.90 3.09
CA LEU A 41 -15.03 -31.15 3.27
C LEU A 41 -14.31 -32.22 2.47
N GLN A 42 -13.95 -33.33 3.11
CA GLN A 42 -13.45 -34.56 2.47
C GLN A 42 -14.57 -35.26 1.67
N LEU A 43 -15.23 -34.51 0.79
CA LEU A 43 -16.22 -35.03 -0.14
C LEU A 43 -15.64 -34.99 -1.54
N GLU A 44 -16.10 -35.93 -2.36
CA GLU A 44 -15.77 -36.00 -3.77
C GLU A 44 -15.88 -34.62 -4.45
N PRO A 45 -14.85 -34.20 -5.20
CA PRO A 45 -14.90 -33.03 -6.06
C PRO A 45 -16.16 -33.08 -6.95
N GLY A 46 -16.94 -32.01 -6.96
CA GLY A 46 -18.17 -31.94 -7.75
C GLY A 46 -19.43 -32.49 -7.07
N SER A 47 -19.36 -32.92 -5.80
CA SER A 47 -20.57 -33.23 -5.03
C SER A 47 -21.49 -32.00 -4.93
N ILE A 48 -22.80 -32.23 -5.13
CA ILE A 48 -23.84 -31.18 -5.07
C ILE A 48 -23.81 -30.44 -3.73
N LEU A 49 -23.48 -31.13 -2.64
CA LEU A 49 -23.40 -30.56 -1.30
C LEU A 49 -22.28 -29.51 -1.19
N ILE A 50 -21.11 -29.77 -1.77
CA ILE A 50 -19.98 -28.84 -1.81
C ILE A 50 -20.34 -27.57 -2.59
N LEU A 51 -21.04 -27.71 -3.72
CA LEU A 51 -21.46 -26.56 -4.53
C LEU A 51 -22.44 -25.64 -3.80
N ILE A 52 -23.42 -26.22 -3.09
CA ILE A 52 -24.38 -25.44 -2.30
C ILE A 52 -23.68 -24.75 -1.13
N PHE A 53 -22.76 -25.45 -0.46
CA PHE A 53 -22.03 -24.92 0.67
C PHE A 53 -21.11 -23.77 0.28
N ARG A 54 -20.37 -23.89 -0.83
CA ARG A 54 -19.50 -22.84 -1.38
C ARG A 54 -20.28 -21.57 -1.72
N LYS A 55 -21.38 -21.68 -2.46
CA LYS A 55 -22.24 -20.53 -2.80
C LYS A 55 -22.82 -19.83 -1.56
N LYS A 56 -23.34 -20.60 -0.60
CA LYS A 56 -23.88 -20.04 0.65
C LYS A 56 -22.80 -19.40 1.52
N GLY A 57 -21.61 -20.00 1.58
CA GLY A 57 -20.47 -19.47 2.33
C GLY A 57 -20.02 -18.11 1.78
N ILE A 58 -19.80 -18.03 0.46
CA ILE A 58 -19.43 -16.78 -0.22
C ILE A 58 -20.48 -15.69 0.02
N SER A 59 -21.77 -16.01 -0.12
CA SER A 59 -22.86 -15.06 0.15
C SER A 59 -22.82 -14.54 1.58
N ARG A 60 -22.71 -15.43 2.58
CA ARG A 60 -22.70 -15.03 3.99
C ARG A 60 -21.49 -14.16 4.35
N ILE A 61 -20.31 -14.46 3.80
CA ILE A 61 -19.11 -13.65 4.01
C ILE A 61 -19.28 -12.28 3.33
N ALA A 62 -19.84 -12.25 2.12
CA ALA A 62 -20.13 -11.00 1.43
C ALA A 62 -21.13 -10.14 2.21
N ASP A 63 -22.19 -10.74 2.76
CA ASP A 63 -23.18 -10.05 3.59
C ASP A 63 -22.55 -9.51 4.89
N ALA A 64 -21.68 -10.29 5.54
CA ALA A 64 -21.03 -9.88 6.78
C ALA A 64 -19.95 -8.80 6.59
N THR A 65 -19.23 -8.81 5.47
CA THR A 65 -18.09 -7.92 5.22
C THR A 65 -18.42 -6.73 4.32
N GLY A 66 -19.54 -6.78 3.58
CA GLY A 66 -19.86 -5.85 2.51
C GLY A 66 -18.94 -5.96 1.29
N ILE A 67 -18.13 -7.03 1.20
CA ILE A 67 -17.17 -7.23 0.12
C ILE A 67 -17.64 -8.39 -0.75
N ALA A 68 -17.83 -8.12 -2.05
CA ALA A 68 -18.11 -9.18 -3.02
C ALA A 68 -16.86 -10.07 -3.21
N PHE A 69 -16.94 -11.30 -2.71
CA PHE A 69 -15.98 -12.37 -2.95
C PHE A 69 -16.42 -13.19 -4.16
N ARG A 70 -15.45 -13.71 -4.92
CA ARG A 70 -15.70 -14.72 -5.95
C ARG A 70 -15.06 -16.04 -5.56
N GLU A 71 -15.56 -17.10 -6.16
CA GLU A 71 -14.93 -18.40 -6.10
C GLU A 71 -13.60 -18.40 -6.85
N ALA A 72 -12.61 -19.14 -6.32
CA ALA A 72 -11.35 -19.37 -7.01
C ALA A 72 -11.58 -20.17 -8.30
N ASP A 73 -10.86 -19.78 -9.36
CA ASP A 73 -10.91 -20.44 -10.67
C ASP A 73 -10.41 -21.90 -10.56
N ASP A 74 -9.35 -22.11 -9.76
CA ASP A 74 -8.85 -23.42 -9.38
C ASP A 74 -8.61 -23.47 -7.85
N HIS A 75 -9.12 -24.51 -7.19
CA HIS A 75 -9.04 -24.62 -5.72
C HIS A 75 -7.69 -25.19 -5.27
N PHE A 76 -7.03 -26.00 -6.10
CA PHE A 76 -5.71 -26.55 -5.80
C PHE A 76 -4.63 -25.47 -5.89
N GLU A 77 -4.69 -24.61 -6.89
CA GLU A 77 -3.81 -23.43 -7.00
C GLU A 77 -3.99 -22.53 -5.77
N ALA A 78 -5.23 -22.16 -5.47
CA ALA A 78 -5.54 -21.26 -4.37
C ALA A 78 -5.13 -21.82 -3.00
N GLN A 79 -5.21 -23.15 -2.80
CA GLN A 79 -4.81 -23.82 -1.55
C GLN A 79 -3.31 -24.12 -1.47
N GLY A 80 -2.70 -24.46 -2.60
CA GLY A 80 -1.30 -24.88 -2.67
C GLY A 80 -0.33 -23.71 -2.55
N ALA A 81 -0.70 -22.54 -3.04
CA ALA A 81 0.13 -21.34 -3.02
C ALA A 81 -0.65 -20.08 -2.60
N LYS A 82 0.07 -19.07 -2.10
CA LYS A 82 -0.50 -17.78 -1.66
C LYS A 82 -0.06 -16.64 -2.58
N ASP A 83 -0.06 -16.88 -3.88
CA ASP A 83 0.55 -16.02 -4.88
C ASP A 83 -0.09 -14.63 -4.93
N ALA A 84 -1.41 -14.55 -4.74
CA ALA A 84 -2.12 -13.27 -4.63
C ALA A 84 -1.61 -12.41 -3.45
N ALA A 85 -1.30 -13.03 -2.31
CA ALA A 85 -0.78 -12.34 -1.13
C ALA A 85 0.68 -11.92 -1.32
N VAL A 86 1.50 -12.77 -1.95
CA VAL A 86 2.90 -12.45 -2.29
C VAL A 86 2.97 -11.29 -3.27
N SER A 87 2.14 -11.30 -4.31
CA SER A 87 2.02 -10.21 -5.29
C SER A 87 1.62 -8.89 -4.63
N LEU A 88 0.64 -8.92 -3.71
CA LEU A 88 0.25 -7.76 -2.92
C LEU A 88 1.41 -7.21 -2.09
N SER A 89 2.16 -8.09 -1.42
CA SER A 89 3.33 -7.71 -0.62
C SER A 89 4.37 -6.97 -1.47
N GLY A 90 4.66 -7.47 -2.69
CA GLY A 90 5.57 -6.80 -3.63
C GLY A 90 5.08 -5.42 -4.07
N ALA A 91 3.78 -5.27 -4.33
CA ALA A 91 3.19 -3.97 -4.66
C ALA A 91 3.26 -2.99 -3.47
N LEU A 92 3.00 -3.46 -2.25
CA LEU A 92 3.13 -2.64 -1.03
C LEU A 92 4.58 -2.21 -0.80
N ASN A 93 5.55 -3.11 -1.04
CA ASN A 93 6.96 -2.76 -0.94
C ASN A 93 7.37 -1.66 -1.94
N THR A 94 6.80 -1.69 -3.15
CA THR A 94 7.02 -0.62 -4.15
C THR A 94 6.45 0.73 -3.70
N VAL A 95 5.30 0.72 -3.00
CA VAL A 95 4.73 1.94 -2.42
C VAL A 95 5.59 2.43 -1.27
N ALA A 96 6.05 1.53 -0.40
CA ALA A 96 6.89 1.86 0.75
C ALA A 96 8.21 2.53 0.33
N THR A 97 8.90 2.00 -0.69
CA THR A 97 10.13 2.62 -1.21
C THR A 97 9.88 4.00 -1.80
N SER A 98 8.75 4.20 -2.49
CA SER A 98 8.36 5.51 -3.01
C SER A 98 8.10 6.52 -1.89
N LEU A 99 7.39 6.11 -0.83
CA LEU A 99 7.12 6.96 0.33
C LEU A 99 8.37 7.27 1.14
N MET A 100 9.28 6.30 1.29
CA MET A 100 10.56 6.51 1.96
C MET A 100 11.36 7.61 1.26
N LYS A 101 11.45 7.56 -0.07
CA LYS A 101 12.12 8.60 -0.87
C LYS A 101 11.51 9.98 -0.64
N ILE A 102 10.18 10.08 -0.68
CA ILE A 102 9.47 11.36 -0.45
C ILE A 102 9.76 11.89 0.96
N ALA A 103 9.70 11.02 1.97
CA ALA A 103 9.97 11.38 3.36
C ALA A 103 11.41 11.85 3.56
N ASP A 104 12.38 11.15 2.96
CA ASP A 104 13.79 11.54 3.02
C ASP A 104 14.04 12.87 2.31
N ASP A 105 13.46 13.09 1.13
CA ASP A 105 13.57 14.38 0.43
C ASP A 105 13.03 15.52 1.30
N ILE A 106 11.84 15.36 1.90
CA ILE A 106 11.25 16.38 2.78
C ILE A 106 12.15 16.61 4.01
N ARG A 107 12.68 15.54 4.61
CA ARG A 107 13.59 15.62 5.75
C ARG A 107 14.86 16.39 5.42
N TRP A 108 15.45 16.16 4.24
CA TRP A 108 16.63 16.88 3.79
C TRP A 108 16.32 18.33 3.40
N LEU A 109 15.23 18.58 2.67
CA LEU A 109 14.77 19.93 2.28
C LEU A 109 14.39 20.79 3.51
N GLY A 110 13.97 20.16 4.60
CA GLY A 110 13.65 20.81 5.88
C GLY A 110 14.78 20.78 6.92
N SER A 111 15.98 20.33 6.53
CA SER A 111 17.10 20.24 7.47
C SER A 111 17.68 21.63 7.80
N GLY A 112 17.74 21.95 9.10
CA GLY A 112 18.53 23.04 9.70
C GLY A 112 18.01 24.49 9.61
N PRO A 113 18.17 25.31 10.67
CA PRO A 113 18.14 26.77 10.57
C PRO A 113 19.55 27.37 10.33
N THR A 114 20.63 26.59 10.45
CA THR A 114 22.01 27.10 10.43
C THR A 114 22.99 26.36 9.50
N SER A 115 22.77 25.08 9.15
CA SER A 115 23.73 24.29 8.35
C SER A 115 23.12 23.31 7.33
N GLY A 116 21.80 23.34 7.09
CA GLY A 116 21.14 22.49 6.08
C GLY A 116 20.60 23.28 4.87
N SER A 117 20.08 22.57 3.87
CA SER A 117 19.62 23.16 2.61
C SER A 117 18.29 23.92 2.81
N LYS A 118 18.36 25.24 3.02
CA LYS A 118 17.22 26.15 3.30
C LYS A 118 16.30 26.42 2.09
N SER A 119 15.88 25.39 1.35
CA SER A 119 15.00 25.60 0.18
C SER A 119 13.52 25.65 0.57
N CYS A 120 13.11 25.03 1.68
CA CYS A 120 11.72 24.97 2.13
C CYS A 120 11.53 25.74 3.46
N GLY A 121 11.35 27.07 3.38
CA GLY A 121 11.27 27.98 4.53
C GLY A 121 10.08 27.82 5.48
N CYS A 122 9.19 26.84 5.28
CA CYS A 122 7.91 26.76 5.99
C CYS A 122 7.79 25.64 7.04
N LEU A 123 8.67 24.62 7.04
CA LEU A 123 8.44 23.44 7.90
C LEU A 123 8.98 23.57 9.33
N GLN A 124 9.72 24.63 9.66
CA GLN A 124 10.71 24.49 10.72
C GLN A 124 10.42 25.09 12.09
N TYR A 125 9.27 25.72 12.37
CA TYR A 125 9.15 26.40 13.68
C TYR A 125 7.91 26.20 14.56
N SER A 126 6.71 25.86 14.05
CA SER A 126 5.54 25.83 14.96
C SER A 126 5.14 24.46 15.52
N LEU A 127 5.34 23.36 14.78
CA LEU A 127 4.78 22.06 15.17
C LEU A 127 5.74 21.17 15.98
N VAL A 128 7.03 21.13 15.60
CA VAL A 128 8.02 20.23 16.23
C VAL A 128 8.52 20.78 17.58
N LEU A 129 8.74 22.10 17.68
CA LEU A 129 9.19 22.74 18.94
C LEU A 129 8.08 22.85 20.00
N ARG A 130 6.79 22.77 19.62
CA ARG A 130 5.68 22.73 20.61
C ARG A 130 5.55 21.38 21.30
N LEU A 131 6.03 20.30 20.69
CA LEU A 131 5.89 18.94 21.22
C LEU A 131 7.17 18.39 21.84
N CYS A 132 8.34 18.92 21.48
CA CYS A 132 9.62 18.43 22.01
C CYS A 132 10.52 19.60 22.40
N PRO A 133 10.61 19.98 23.69
CA PRO A 133 11.48 21.05 24.16
C PRO A 133 12.93 20.55 24.31
N VAL A 134 13.40 19.64 23.45
CA VAL A 134 14.79 19.21 23.48
C VAL A 134 15.59 20.16 22.61
N ARG A 135 16.13 21.16 23.30
CA ARG A 135 17.22 22.03 22.87
C ARG A 135 18.40 21.15 22.45
N LEU A 136 18.51 20.86 21.16
CA LEU A 136 19.78 20.35 20.60
C LEU A 136 20.76 21.53 20.58
N ILE A 137 21.60 21.58 21.62
CA ILE A 137 22.79 22.45 21.75
C ILE A 137 24.03 21.54 21.62
N PRO A 138 25.18 22.06 21.17
CA PRO A 138 25.44 22.91 20.01
C PRO A 138 25.94 22.10 18.80
#